data_AF-A0A9P8M8Y2-F1
#
_entry.id   AF-A0A9P8M8Y2-F1
#
_cell.length_a   1.000
_cell.length_b   1.000
_cell.length_c   1.000
_cell.angle_alpha   90.00
_cell.angle_beta   90.00
_cell.angle_gamma   90.00
#
_symmetry.space_group_name_H-M   'P 1'
#
loop_
_entity.id
_entity.type
_entity.pdbx_description
1 polymer ?
#
loop_
_entity_poly.entity_id
_entity_poly.type
_entity_poly.pdbx_seq_one_letter_code
_entity_poly.pdbx_strand_id
1 'polypeptide(L)'
;MSTPKPPAPSSTAGLQNDIPPLTTLLPAIFVPVTGDFFTHTPPPATRAAQIRESMAALDTHSAHVRANILALTEQECRRVSRDAEIQEAAQAGAPPPPRSRVVSAADKAAMVANMQAPWEPSADRELPRTPDFSGWLVSGPREWGEREVLRTVARTMADLKGTENMVIIYPNYSLFS
;
A
#
# COMPACT_ATOMS: atom_id res chain seq x y z
N MET A 1 22.20 -40.21 -35.22
CA MET A 1 22.49 -38.81 -34.83
C MET A 1 21.30 -38.32 -34.01
N SER A 2 21.42 -38.31 -32.68
CA SER A 2 20.35 -37.84 -31.78
C SER A 2 20.49 -36.34 -31.56
N THR A 3 19.50 -35.56 -31.97
CA THR A 3 19.37 -34.16 -31.56
C THR A 3 18.76 -34.09 -30.16
N PRO A 4 19.30 -33.27 -29.23
CA PRO A 4 18.72 -33.12 -27.91
C PRO A 4 17.37 -32.40 -28.00
N LYS A 5 16.38 -32.97 -27.30
CA LYS A 5 15.05 -32.40 -27.10
C LYS A 5 15.19 -31.06 -26.33
N PRO A 6 14.56 -29.96 -26.78
CA PRO A 6 14.60 -28.70 -26.06
C PRO A 6 13.98 -28.88 -24.65
N PRO A 7 14.49 -28.16 -23.63
CA PRO A 7 13.91 -28.22 -22.29
C PRO A 7 12.45 -27.79 -22.37
N ALA A 8 11.56 -28.62 -21.83
CA ALA A 8 10.15 -28.29 -21.68
C ALA A 8 10.03 -27.02 -20.81
N PRO A 9 9.11 -26.09 -21.13
CA PRO A 9 8.80 -24.99 -20.23
C PRO A 9 8.40 -25.59 -18.87
N SER A 10 9.03 -25.09 -17.81
CA SER A 10 8.74 -25.46 -16.43
C SER A 10 7.22 -25.45 -16.18
N SER A 11 6.74 -26.63 -15.81
CA SER A 11 5.37 -26.97 -15.43
C SER A 11 4.61 -25.81 -14.77
N THR A 12 3.58 -25.32 -15.44
CA THR A 12 2.50 -24.46 -14.92
C THR A 12 1.52 -25.21 -14.00
N ALA A 13 1.75 -26.49 -13.69
CA ALA A 13 0.94 -27.25 -12.75
C ALA A 13 1.32 -26.90 -11.30
N GLY A 14 0.60 -25.94 -10.70
CA GLY A 14 0.77 -25.53 -9.30
C GLY A 14 0.52 -24.05 -9.00
N LEU A 15 0.02 -23.26 -9.96
CA LEU A 15 -0.14 -21.81 -9.85
C LEU A 15 -1.37 -21.41 -9.02
N GLN A 16 -1.37 -21.71 -7.72
CA GLN A 16 -2.30 -21.13 -6.77
C GLN A 16 -1.57 -20.08 -5.92
N ASN A 17 -2.25 -18.97 -5.64
CA ASN A 17 -1.74 -17.97 -4.72
C ASN A 17 -2.21 -18.32 -3.31
N ASP A 18 -1.28 -18.82 -2.50
CA ASP A 18 -1.57 -19.26 -1.12
C ASP A 18 -1.65 -18.09 -0.14
N ILE A 19 -1.31 -16.87 -0.57
CA ILE A 19 -1.38 -15.68 0.27
C ILE A 19 -2.84 -15.21 0.31
N PRO A 20 -3.49 -15.20 1.49
CA PRO A 20 -4.88 -14.75 1.59
C PRO A 20 -4.98 -13.23 1.33
N PRO A 21 -6.10 -12.76 0.76
CA PRO A 21 -6.30 -11.34 0.48
C PRO A 21 -6.43 -10.52 1.77
N LEU A 22 -5.83 -9.33 1.76
CA LEU A 22 -5.98 -8.36 2.84
C LEU A 22 -7.36 -7.70 2.79
N THR A 23 -8.29 -8.18 3.61
CA THR A 23 -9.66 -7.64 3.69
C THR A 23 -9.81 -6.55 4.75
N THR A 24 -8.92 -6.51 5.75
CA THR A 24 -8.96 -5.57 6.88
C THR A 24 -7.58 -5.39 7.51
N LEU A 25 -7.33 -4.19 8.04
CA LEU A 25 -6.13 -3.87 8.83
C LEU A 25 -6.27 -4.18 10.33
N LEU A 26 -7.42 -4.68 10.78
CA LEU A 26 -7.64 -5.06 12.19
C LEU A 26 -6.51 -5.91 12.79
N PRO A 27 -5.91 -6.90 12.08
CA PRO A 27 -4.81 -7.67 12.64
C PRO A 27 -3.57 -6.85 13.01
N ALA A 28 -3.41 -5.65 12.47
CA ALA A 28 -2.23 -4.81 12.74
C ALA A 28 -2.15 -4.32 14.19
N ILE A 29 -3.27 -4.29 14.93
CA ILE A 29 -3.30 -3.91 16.35
C ILE A 29 -2.56 -4.93 17.23
N PHE A 30 -2.44 -6.17 16.77
CA PHE A 30 -1.76 -7.22 17.51
C PHE A 30 -0.26 -7.10 17.32
N VAL A 31 0.37 -6.48 18.30
CA VAL A 31 1.82 -6.26 18.36
C VAL A 31 2.46 -7.38 19.16
N PRO A 32 3.61 -7.94 18.72
CA PRO A 32 4.34 -8.92 19.50
C PRO A 32 4.68 -8.40 20.89
N VAL A 33 4.42 -9.23 21.90
CA VAL A 33 4.79 -8.93 23.28
C VAL A 33 6.30 -9.07 23.41
N THR A 34 6.99 -8.02 23.86
CA THR A 34 8.43 -8.07 24.12
C THR A 34 8.72 -8.88 25.38
N GLY A 35 9.92 -9.48 25.48
CA GLY A 35 10.30 -10.29 26.65
C GLY A 35 10.23 -9.50 27.97
N ASP A 36 10.46 -8.19 27.89
CA ASP A 36 10.40 -7.25 29.03
C ASP A 36 9.00 -7.17 29.65
N PHE A 37 7.94 -7.51 28.90
CA PHE A 37 6.58 -7.59 29.44
C PHE A 37 6.46 -8.57 30.62
N PHE A 38 7.27 -9.63 30.61
CA PHE A 38 7.28 -10.63 31.68
C PHE A 38 8.25 -10.29 32.82
N THR A 39 9.00 -9.20 32.69
CA THR A 39 9.93 -8.76 33.73
C THR A 39 9.20 -7.92 34.77
N HIS A 40 9.50 -8.15 36.06
CA HIS A 40 8.90 -7.36 37.11
C HIS A 40 9.59 -5.99 37.17
N THR A 41 8.95 -4.98 36.60
CA THR A 41 9.36 -3.58 36.79
C THR A 41 8.84 -3.07 38.14
N PRO A 42 9.65 -2.37 38.93
CA PRO A 42 9.17 -1.70 40.14
C PRO A 42 8.19 -0.58 39.75
N PRO A 43 7.12 -0.34 40.53
CA PRO A 43 6.13 0.67 40.19
C PRO A 43 6.74 2.09 40.21
N PRO A 44 6.21 3.01 39.39
CA PRO A 44 6.71 4.38 39.33
C PRO A 44 6.62 5.07 40.68
N ALA A 45 7.70 5.71 41.13
CA ALA A 45 7.76 6.40 42.42
C ALA A 45 6.81 7.60 42.54
N THR A 46 6.33 8.13 41.40
CA THR A 46 5.44 9.30 41.37
C THR A 46 4.36 9.15 40.29
N ARG A 47 3.22 9.82 40.49
CA ARG A 47 2.15 9.89 39.48
C ARG A 47 2.63 10.48 38.15
N ALA A 48 3.52 11.48 38.20
CA ALA A 48 4.11 12.08 37.00
C ALA A 48 5.04 11.12 36.26
N ALA A 49 5.75 10.22 36.96
CA ALA A 49 6.51 9.15 36.33
C ALA A 49 5.58 8.11 35.68
N GLN A 50 4.49 7.74 36.36
CA GLN A 50 3.49 6.80 35.82
C GLN A 50 2.84 7.31 34.52
N ILE A 51 2.48 8.59 34.46
CA ILE A 51 1.90 9.20 33.26
C ILE A 51 2.91 9.17 32.10
N ARG A 52 4.17 9.57 32.35
CA ARG A 52 5.22 9.57 31.32
C ARG A 52 5.49 8.18 30.77
N GLU A 53 5.55 7.18 31.63
CA GLU A 53 5.73 5.79 31.21
C GLU A 53 4.55 5.27 30.39
N SER A 54 3.32 5.63 30.78
CA SER A 54 2.11 5.27 30.03
C SER A 54 2.11 5.91 28.63
N MET A 55 2.50 7.18 28.51
CA MET A 55 2.63 7.85 27.22
C MET A 55 3.70 7.19 26.34
N ALA A 56 4.87 6.88 26.91
CA ALA A 56 5.93 6.19 26.17
C ALA A 56 5.51 4.79 25.69
N ALA A 57 4.74 4.06 26.51
CA ALA A 57 4.18 2.77 26.12
C ALA A 57 3.18 2.89 24.96
N LEU A 58 2.32 3.92 24.97
CA LEU A 58 1.39 4.21 23.88
C LEU A 58 2.11 4.58 22.59
N ASP A 59 3.15 5.43 22.67
CA ASP A 59 3.96 5.80 21.50
C ASP A 59 4.63 4.57 20.89
N THR A 60 5.22 3.71 21.73
CA THR A 60 5.84 2.44 21.31
C THR A 60 4.83 1.51 20.64
N HIS A 61 3.65 1.34 21.24
CA HIS A 61 2.59 0.53 20.67
C HIS A 61 2.13 1.09 19.32
N SER A 62 1.95 2.41 19.21
CA SER A 62 1.54 3.07 17.96
C SER A 62 2.56 2.85 16.83
N ALA A 63 3.86 2.92 17.15
CA ALA A 63 4.93 2.67 16.20
C ALA A 63 4.89 1.22 15.69
N HIS A 64 4.66 0.25 16.58
CA HIS A 64 4.52 -1.15 16.20
C HIS A 64 3.27 -1.41 15.35
N VAL A 65 2.13 -0.80 15.68
CA VAL A 65 0.91 -0.92 14.86
C VAL A 65 1.15 -0.38 13.44
N ARG A 66 1.83 0.76 13.32
CA ARG A 66 2.22 1.32 12.00
C ARG A 66 3.13 0.37 11.22
N ALA A 67 4.14 -0.20 11.87
CA ALA A 67 5.03 -1.18 11.25
C ALA A 67 4.25 -2.42 10.77
N ASN A 68 3.28 -2.90 11.55
CA ASN A 68 2.42 -4.02 11.17
C ASN A 68 1.50 -3.68 9.98
N ILE A 69 0.93 -2.47 9.93
CA ILE A 69 0.14 -2.01 8.78
C ILE A 69 0.99 -2.07 7.51
N LEU A 70 2.24 -1.61 7.56
CA LEU A 70 3.17 -1.67 6.43
C LEU A 70 3.48 -3.13 6.05
N ALA A 71 3.74 -4.01 7.02
CA ALA A 71 4.00 -5.43 6.74
C ALA A 71 2.81 -6.13 6.05
N LEU A 72 1.57 -5.88 6.50
CA LEU A 72 0.36 -6.39 5.85
C LEU A 72 0.20 -5.84 4.42
N THR A 73 0.52 -4.56 4.24
CA THR A 73 0.48 -3.91 2.93
C THR A 73 1.48 -4.55 1.97
N GLU A 74 2.72 -4.79 2.41
CA GLU A 74 3.74 -5.47 1.62
C GLU A 74 3.30 -6.89 1.23
N GLN A 75 2.71 -7.63 2.16
CA GLN A 75 2.17 -8.97 1.90
C GLN A 75 1.08 -8.92 0.82
N GLU A 76 0.18 -7.94 0.88
CA GLU A 76 -0.86 -7.75 -0.13
C GLU A 76 -0.27 -7.37 -1.49
N CYS A 77 0.75 -6.51 -1.54
CA CYS A 77 1.44 -6.19 -2.79
C CYS A 77 2.11 -7.43 -3.42
N ARG A 78 2.71 -8.30 -2.61
CA ARG A 78 3.28 -9.58 -3.07
C ARG A 78 2.19 -10.51 -3.60
N ARG A 79 1.05 -10.58 -2.91
CA ARG A 79 -0.12 -11.36 -3.35
C ARG A 79 -0.60 -10.89 -4.73
N VAL A 80 -0.85 -9.59 -4.89
CA VAL A 80 -1.30 -9.00 -6.17
C VAL A 80 -0.32 -9.26 -7.30
N SER A 81 0.98 -9.12 -7.03
CA SER A 81 2.02 -9.38 -8.04
C SER A 81 1.99 -10.83 -8.51
N ARG A 82 1.85 -11.77 -7.58
CA ARG A 82 1.73 -13.21 -7.89
C ARG A 82 0.44 -13.52 -8.65
N ASP A 83 -0.68 -12.88 -8.33
CA ASP A 83 -1.92 -13.02 -9.10
C ASP A 83 -1.73 -12.56 -10.56
N ALA A 84 -1.03 -11.44 -10.76
CA ALA A 84 -0.74 -10.94 -12.10
C ALA A 84 0.13 -11.93 -12.88
N GLU A 85 1.19 -12.47 -12.28
CA GLU A 85 2.05 -13.50 -12.89
C GLU A 85 1.27 -14.77 -13.27
N ILE A 86 0.37 -15.24 -12.39
CA ILE A 86 -0.49 -16.40 -12.64
C ILE A 86 -1.43 -16.13 -13.82
N GLN A 87 -2.03 -14.94 -13.87
CA GLN A 87 -2.91 -14.53 -14.97
C GLN A 87 -2.14 -14.38 -16.30
N GLU A 88 -0.92 -13.84 -16.28
CA GLU A 88 -0.05 -13.78 -17.46
C GLU A 88 0.30 -15.17 -17.97
N ALA A 89 0.69 -16.08 -17.07
CA ALA A 89 1.01 -17.46 -17.43
C ALA A 89 -0.21 -18.19 -18.02
N ALA A 90 -1.42 -17.94 -17.49
CA ALA A 90 -2.67 -18.47 -18.04
C ALA A 90 -3.00 -17.92 -19.44
N GLN A 91 -2.54 -16.70 -19.75
CA GLN A 91 -2.78 -16.02 -21.04
C GLN A 91 -1.66 -16.24 -22.06
N ALA A 92 -0.57 -16.94 -21.72
CA ALA A 92 0.62 -17.12 -22.56
C ALA A 92 0.38 -17.86 -23.91
N GLY A 93 -0.84 -18.33 -24.18
CA GLY A 93 -1.26 -18.93 -25.47
C GLY A 93 -2.40 -18.19 -26.18
N ALA A 94 -2.91 -17.09 -25.63
CA ALA A 94 -3.99 -16.31 -26.25
C ALA A 94 -3.40 -15.26 -27.22
N PRO A 95 -4.03 -15.02 -28.39
CA PRO A 95 -3.62 -13.92 -29.26
C PRO A 95 -3.71 -12.60 -28.47
N PRO A 96 -2.70 -11.72 -28.55
CA PRO A 96 -2.71 -10.47 -27.81
C PRO A 96 -3.98 -9.68 -28.19
N PRO A 97 -4.69 -9.07 -27.22
CA PRO A 97 -5.81 -8.21 -27.54
C PRO A 97 -5.32 -7.10 -28.48
N PRO A 98 -6.13 -6.66 -29.45
CA PRO A 98 -5.74 -5.60 -30.37
C PRO A 98 -5.32 -4.38 -29.57
N ARG A 99 -4.02 -4.05 -29.62
CA ARG A 99 -3.43 -2.87 -28.96
C ARG A 99 -3.85 -1.61 -29.72
N SER A 100 -5.12 -1.24 -29.64
CA SER A 100 -5.61 0.04 -30.14
C SER A 100 -5.59 1.06 -29.00
N ARG A 101 -4.40 1.50 -28.59
CA ARG A 101 -4.27 2.84 -28.00
C ARG A 101 -4.23 3.85 -29.15
N VAL A 102 -5.31 3.91 -29.92
CA VAL A 102 -5.53 5.04 -30.81
C VAL A 102 -5.85 6.20 -29.89
N VAL A 103 -4.85 7.05 -29.60
CA VAL A 103 -5.05 8.30 -28.88
C VAL A 103 -6.15 9.05 -29.63
N SER A 104 -7.31 9.23 -28.98
CA SER A 104 -8.47 9.79 -29.64
C SER A 104 -8.16 11.22 -30.09
N ALA A 105 -8.88 11.72 -31.09
CA ALA A 105 -8.71 13.12 -31.51
C ALA A 105 -8.96 14.09 -30.33
N ALA A 106 -9.86 13.72 -29.42
CA ALA A 106 -10.12 14.45 -28.17
C ALA A 106 -8.91 14.42 -27.22
N ASP A 107 -8.27 13.27 -27.02
CA ASP A 107 -7.08 13.16 -26.17
C ASP A 107 -5.90 13.95 -26.74
N LYS A 108 -5.72 13.93 -28.07
CA LYS A 108 -4.70 14.75 -28.75
C LYS A 108 -4.98 16.24 -28.56
N ALA A 109 -6.24 16.66 -28.71
CA ALA A 109 -6.64 18.04 -28.49
C ALA A 109 -6.42 18.48 -27.03
N ALA A 110 -6.75 17.62 -26.06
CA ALA A 110 -6.50 17.87 -24.64
C ALA A 110 -4.99 17.97 -24.32
N MET A 111 -4.16 17.12 -24.94
CA MET A 111 -2.71 17.20 -24.79
C MET A 111 -2.15 18.53 -25.30
N VAL A 112 -2.58 18.96 -26.50
CA VAL A 112 -2.16 20.25 -27.08
C VAL A 112 -2.67 21.43 -26.25
N ALA A 113 -3.92 21.38 -25.78
CA ALA A 113 -4.49 22.41 -24.90
C ALA A 113 -3.70 22.53 -23.59
N ASN A 114 -3.30 21.42 -22.99
CA ASN A 114 -2.46 21.42 -21.78
C ASN A 114 -1.05 21.96 -22.05
N MET A 115 -0.46 21.70 -23.22
CA MET A 115 0.84 22.25 -23.60
C MET A 115 0.81 23.77 -23.89
N GLN A 116 -0.35 24.29 -24.31
CA GLN A 116 -0.55 25.71 -24.61
C GLN A 116 -1.12 26.49 -23.41
N ALA A 117 -1.47 25.80 -22.32
CA ALA A 117 -1.99 26.43 -21.12
C ALA A 117 -0.93 27.38 -20.53
N PRO A 118 -1.29 28.63 -20.19
CA PRO A 118 -0.41 29.54 -19.47
C PRO A 118 0.05 28.90 -18.16
N TRP A 119 1.35 29.07 -17.84
CA TRP A 119 1.86 28.72 -16.52
C TRP A 119 1.28 29.70 -15.49
N GLU A 120 0.24 29.29 -14.78
CA GLU A 120 -0.39 30.00 -13.68
C GLU A 120 0.37 29.71 -12.36
N PRO A 121 1.11 30.67 -11.77
CA PRO A 121 1.85 30.46 -10.54
C PRO A 121 0.96 30.39 -9.28
N SER A 122 -0.34 30.70 -9.39
CA SER A 122 -1.29 30.74 -8.26
C SER A 122 -2.39 29.68 -8.32
N ALA A 123 -2.34 28.77 -9.29
CA ALA A 123 -3.06 27.51 -9.14
C ALA A 123 -2.23 26.62 -8.22
N ASP A 124 -2.24 26.93 -6.92
CA ASP A 124 -2.03 25.94 -5.87
C ASP A 124 -3.16 24.92 -6.02
N ARG A 125 -3.08 24.09 -7.07
CA ARG A 125 -3.91 22.91 -7.23
C ARG A 125 -3.55 22.06 -6.04
N GLU A 126 -4.39 22.13 -5.01
CA GLU A 126 -4.31 21.23 -3.88
C GLU A 126 -4.27 19.82 -4.43
N LEU A 127 -3.07 19.25 -4.46
CA LEU A 127 -2.90 17.89 -4.90
C LEU A 127 -3.69 17.03 -3.93
N PRO A 128 -4.48 16.06 -4.43
CA PRO A 128 -5.22 15.18 -3.56
C PRO A 128 -4.25 14.54 -2.57
N ARG A 129 -4.57 14.63 -1.28
CA ARG A 129 -3.70 14.19 -0.18
C ARG A 129 -3.34 12.71 -0.27
N THR A 130 -4.17 11.94 -0.96
CA THR A 130 -3.98 10.53 -1.28
C THR A 130 -4.19 10.35 -2.78
N PRO A 131 -3.25 9.73 -3.49
CA PRO A 131 -3.43 9.45 -4.91
C PRO A 131 -4.59 8.46 -5.11
N ASP A 132 -5.41 8.67 -6.14
CA ASP A 132 -6.46 7.73 -6.54
C ASP A 132 -6.14 7.14 -7.91
N PHE A 133 -6.08 5.81 -7.98
CA PHE A 133 -5.79 5.05 -9.19
C PHE A 133 -7.02 4.31 -9.74
N SER A 134 -8.22 4.59 -9.21
CA SER A 134 -9.48 3.97 -9.64
C SER A 134 -9.79 4.20 -11.12
N GLY A 135 -9.42 5.38 -11.65
CA GLY A 135 -9.59 5.74 -13.05
C GLY A 135 -8.51 5.19 -14.00
N TRP A 136 -7.49 4.50 -13.49
CA TRP A 136 -6.43 3.95 -14.34
C TRP A 136 -6.97 2.76 -15.15
N LEU A 137 -7.13 2.99 -16.46
CA LEU A 137 -7.48 1.97 -17.43
C LEU A 137 -6.33 0.98 -17.61
N VAL A 138 -6.69 -0.31 -17.61
CA VAL A 138 -5.77 -1.44 -17.62
C VAL A 138 -6.03 -2.27 -18.87
N SER A 139 -4.96 -2.60 -19.59
CA SER A 139 -5.02 -3.29 -20.89
C SER A 139 -4.59 -4.77 -20.80
N GLY A 140 -4.09 -5.22 -19.65
CA GLY A 140 -3.65 -6.59 -19.43
C GLY A 140 -3.26 -6.90 -17.98
N PRO A 141 -2.94 -8.16 -17.67
CA PRO A 141 -2.68 -8.62 -16.30
C PRO A 141 -1.52 -7.91 -15.61
N ARG A 142 -0.46 -7.56 -16.35
CA ARG A 142 0.65 -6.75 -15.83
C ARG A 142 0.20 -5.39 -15.31
N GLU A 143 -0.49 -4.64 -16.19
CA GLU A 143 -0.99 -3.31 -15.87
C GLU A 143 -2.04 -3.38 -14.75
N TRP A 144 -2.79 -4.49 -14.67
CA TRP A 144 -3.71 -4.76 -13.57
C TRP A 144 -2.94 -4.88 -12.25
N GLY A 145 -1.90 -5.71 -12.21
CA GLY A 145 -1.07 -5.90 -11.02
C GLY A 145 -0.43 -4.59 -10.56
N GLU A 146 0.13 -3.83 -11.49
CA GLU A 146 0.70 -2.50 -11.21
C GLU A 146 -0.33 -1.54 -10.61
N ARG A 147 -1.53 -1.45 -11.20
CA ARG A 147 -2.62 -0.62 -10.66
C ARG A 147 -3.04 -1.07 -9.27
N GLU A 148 -3.27 -2.36 -9.06
CA GLU A 148 -3.75 -2.85 -7.77
C GLU A 148 -2.70 -2.70 -6.66
N VAL A 149 -1.41 -2.85 -6.97
CA VAL A 149 -0.32 -2.50 -6.02
C VAL A 149 -0.40 -1.02 -5.62
N LEU A 150 -0.53 -0.12 -6.59
CA LEU A 150 -0.63 1.32 -6.29
C LEU A 150 -1.90 1.66 -5.51
N ARG A 151 -3.03 0.99 -5.77
CA ARG A 151 -4.27 1.15 -5.00
C ARG A 151 -4.11 0.69 -3.56
N THR A 152 -3.45 -0.44 -3.34
CA THR A 152 -3.14 -0.95 -2.00
C THR A 152 -2.29 0.05 -1.23
N VAL A 153 -1.23 0.59 -1.85
CA VAL A 153 -0.38 1.63 -1.24
C VAL A 153 -1.18 2.90 -0.94
N ALA A 154 -2.00 3.37 -1.88
CA ALA A 154 -2.84 4.56 -1.69
C ALA A 154 -3.81 4.41 -0.51
N ARG A 155 -4.42 3.22 -0.36
CA ARG A 155 -5.28 2.89 0.77
C ARG A 155 -4.51 2.93 2.09
N THR A 156 -3.33 2.30 2.14
CA THR A 156 -2.46 2.33 3.32
C THR A 156 -2.05 3.75 3.71
N MET A 157 -1.75 4.62 2.74
CA MET A 157 -1.47 6.03 3.01
C MET A 157 -2.67 6.74 3.66
N ALA A 158 -3.88 6.46 3.20
CA ALA A 158 -5.11 7.01 3.80
C ALA A 158 -5.30 6.53 5.25
N ASP A 159 -5.08 5.24 5.48
CA ASP A 159 -5.23 4.62 6.80
C ASP A 159 -4.21 5.16 7.81
N LEU A 160 -2.94 5.26 7.41
CA LEU A 160 -1.87 5.81 8.25
C LEU A 160 -2.12 7.29 8.58
N LYS A 161 -2.62 8.08 7.63
CA LYS A 161 -2.99 9.48 7.88
C LYS A 161 -4.15 9.63 8.87
N GLY A 162 -5.11 8.70 8.82
CA GLY A 162 -6.16 8.62 9.84
C GLY A 162 -5.60 8.51 11.26
N THR A 163 -4.50 7.75 11.43
CA THR A 163 -3.83 7.62 12.74
C THR A 163 -3.13 8.89 13.20
N GLU A 164 -2.60 9.71 12.29
CA GLU A 164 -1.92 10.97 12.63
C GLU A 164 -2.92 12.05 13.07
N ASN A 165 -4.06 12.15 12.39
CA ASN A 165 -5.09 13.14 12.73
C ASN A 165 -5.75 12.86 14.10
N MET A 166 -5.76 11.60 14.57
CA MET A 166 -6.32 11.26 15.88
C MET A 166 -5.44 11.78 17.04
N VAL A 167 -4.14 11.96 16.83
CA VAL A 167 -3.19 12.49 17.82
C VAL A 167 -3.32 14.02 17.96
N ILE A 168 -3.79 14.72 16.92
CA ILE A 168 -3.88 16.19 16.87
C ILE A 168 -5.11 16.73 17.62
N ILE A 169 -6.06 15.89 18.04
CA ILE A 169 -7.28 16.34 18.75
C ILE A 169 -7.03 16.70 20.23
N TYR A 170 -5.80 16.52 20.75
CA TYR A 170 -5.40 17.05 22.06
C TYR A 170 -4.30 18.13 21.97
N PRO A 171 -4.58 19.33 21.41
CA PRO A 171 -3.71 20.46 21.64
C PRO A 171 -4.09 21.10 22.99
N ASN A 172 -3.09 21.29 23.86
CA ASN A 172 -3.12 22.05 25.11
C ASN A 172 -3.66 21.36 26.38
N TYR A 173 -2.74 20.72 27.11
CA TYR A 173 -2.66 20.92 28.56
C TYR A 173 -1.33 21.62 28.89
N SER A 174 -1.25 22.90 28.50
CA SER A 174 -0.29 23.87 29.03
C SER A 174 -0.96 24.58 30.21
N LEU A 175 -0.91 23.99 31.40
CA LEU A 175 -1.22 24.68 32.65
C LEU A 175 -0.27 24.19 33.75
N PHE A 176 0.96 24.69 33.72
CA PHE A 176 1.79 24.92 34.91
C PHE A 176 2.72 26.11 34.64
N SER A 177 2.28 27.29 35.08
CA SER A 177 3.11 28.27 35.76
C SER A 177 2.25 29.02 36.77
#